data_AF-A0A0C2C4N9-F1
#
_entry.id   AF-A0A0C2C4N9-F1
#
_cell.length_a   1.000
_cell.length_b   1.000
_cell.length_c   1.000
_cell.angle_alpha   90.00
_cell.angle_beta   90.00
_cell.angle_gamma   90.00
#
_symmetry.space_group_name_H-M   'P 1'
#
loop_
_entity.id
_entity.type
_entity.pdbx_description
1 polymer ?
#
loop_
_entity_poly.entity_id
_entity_poly.type
_entity_poly.pdbx_seq_one_letter_code
_entity_poly.pdbx_strand_id
1 'polypeptide(L)' 'QGFDRHLLGLKITAERLGKETPALFEDPGFVRMGNFVLSTSTLSTNTIVFGGFGPVVDDGFGIGYNVSSSRLGAVITSHK' A
#
# COMPACT_ATOMS: atom_id res chain seq x y z
N GLN A 1 -0.55 2.15 15.94
CA GLN A 1 -0.34 0.68 15.85
C GLN A 1 -1.20 0.18 14.70
N GLY A 2 -0.60 -0.30 13.61
CA GLY A 2 -1.32 -0.87 12.45
C GLY A 2 -1.36 -2.40 12.50
N PHE A 3 -2.15 -3.04 11.64
CA PHE A 3 -2.37 -4.49 11.69
C PHE A 3 -1.78 -5.27 10.51
N ASP A 4 -1.56 -4.64 9.35
CA ASP A 4 -1.13 -5.31 8.11
C ASP A 4 0.13 -6.17 8.31
N ARG A 5 1.14 -5.62 8.98
CA ARG A 5 2.41 -6.32 9.24
C ARG A 5 2.26 -7.44 10.26
N HIS A 6 1.36 -7.30 11.22
CA HIS A 6 1.06 -8.36 12.18
C HIS A 6 0.40 -9.54 11.45
N LEU A 7 -0.65 -9.28 10.67
CA LEU A 7 -1.34 -10.31 9.90
C LEU A 7 -0.41 -10.98 8.87
N LEU A 8 0.44 -10.21 8.19
CA LEU A 8 1.49 -10.74 7.32
C LEU A 8 2.46 -11.65 8.08
N GLY A 9 2.90 -11.25 9.28
CA GLY A 9 3.76 -12.05 10.14
C GLY A 9 3.14 -13.40 10.49
N LEU A 10 1.86 -13.41 10.89
CA LEU A 10 1.13 -14.63 11.22
C LEU A 10 1.01 -15.57 10.01
N LYS A 11 0.71 -15.04 8.83
CA LYS A 11 0.64 -15.82 7.58
C LYS A 11 1.98 -16.47 7.26
N ILE A 12 3.06 -15.68 7.25
CA ILE A 12 4.42 -16.18 7.00
C ILE A 12 4.82 -17.24 8.05
N THR A 13 4.44 -17.06 9.31
CA THR A 13 4.72 -18.04 10.36
C THR A 13 4.00 -19.36 10.13
N ALA A 14 2.72 -19.34 9.74
CA ALA A 14 1.97 -20.55 9.42
C ALA A 14 2.61 -21.31 8.26
N GLU A 15 2.96 -20.61 7.18
CA GLU A 15 3.66 -21.16 6.01
C GLU A 15 5.01 -21.78 6.39
N ARG A 16 5.84 -21.07 7.17
CA ARG A 16 7.16 -21.56 7.59
C ARG A 16 7.11 -22.78 8.50
N LEU A 17 6.06 -22.91 9.30
CA LEU A 17 5.85 -24.05 10.18
C LEU A 17 5.14 -25.22 9.47
N GLY A 18 4.84 -25.09 8.17
CA GLY A 18 4.10 -26.09 7.41
C GLY A 18 2.67 -26.31 7.94
N LYS A 19 2.11 -25.32 8.63
CA LYS A 19 0.74 -25.38 9.14
C LYS A 19 -0.23 -25.00 8.04
N GLU A 20 -1.45 -25.50 8.15
CA GLU A 20 -2.56 -25.04 7.34
C GLU A 20 -2.72 -23.52 7.50
N THR A 21 -2.88 -22.83 6.36
CA THR A 21 -3.10 -21.38 6.36
C THR A 21 -4.47 -21.10 6.97
N PRO A 22 -4.58 -20.25 8.00
CA PRO A 22 -5.88 -19.92 8.58
C PRO A 22 -6.86 -19.38 7.53
N ALA A 23 -8.12 -19.84 7.59
CA ALA A 23 -9.18 -19.47 6.64
C ALA A 23 -9.38 -17.95 6.48
N LEU A 24 -9.03 -17.16 7.50
CA LEU A 24 -8.99 -15.69 7.44
C LEU A 24 -8.21 -15.16 6.23
N PHE A 25 -7.09 -15.80 5.86
CA PHE A 25 -6.23 -15.33 4.76
C PHE A 25 -6.77 -15.69 3.38
N GLU A 26 -7.78 -16.55 3.31
CA GLU A 26 -8.51 -16.93 2.10
C GLU A 26 -9.84 -16.18 1.97
N ASP A 27 -10.27 -15.48 3.03
CA ASP A 27 -11.48 -14.67 3.03
C ASP A 27 -11.42 -13.61 1.92
N PRO A 28 -12.48 -13.47 1.10
CA PRO A 28 -12.51 -12.49 0.01
C PRO A 28 -12.26 -11.05 0.48
N GLY A 29 -12.67 -10.71 1.70
CA GLY A 29 -12.41 -9.42 2.33
C GLY A 29 -10.94 -9.20 2.63
N PHE A 30 -10.24 -10.22 3.15
CA PHE A 30 -8.79 -10.16 3.36
C PHE A 30 -8.03 -10.04 2.03
N VAL A 31 -8.44 -10.82 1.02
CA VAL A 31 -7.85 -10.75 -0.33
C VAL A 31 -8.04 -9.35 -0.92
N ARG A 32 -9.25 -8.78 -0.82
CA ARG A 32 -9.54 -7.42 -1.31
C ARG A 32 -8.74 -6.36 -0.55
N MET A 33 -8.54 -6.51 0.75
CA MET A 33 -7.73 -5.60 1.57
C MET A 33 -6.27 -5.53 1.11
N GLY A 34 -5.72 -6.63 0.57
CA GLY A 34 -4.39 -6.66 -0.02
C GLY A 34 -4.28 -6.05 -1.42
N ASN A 35 -5.40 -5.72 -2.07
CA ASN A 35 -5.45 -5.08 -3.39
C ASN A 35 -5.57 -3.56 -3.23
N PHE A 36 -4.42 -2.87 -3.17
CA PHE A 36 -4.33 -1.42 -2.94
C PHE A 36 -4.58 -0.61 -4.22
N VAL A 37 -5.86 -0.43 -4.58
CA VAL A 37 -6.29 0.43 -5.71
C VAL A 37 -5.78 1.88 -5.55
N LEU A 38 -5.70 2.38 -4.32
CA LEU A 38 -5.10 3.68 -4.02
C LEU A 38 -3.83 3.47 -3.18
N SER A 39 -2.68 3.54 -3.83
CA SER A 39 -1.39 3.49 -3.15
C SER A 39 -0.81 4.89 -3.04
N THR A 40 -0.58 5.37 -1.81
CA THR A 40 -0.20 6.77 -1.55
C THR A 40 1.09 6.87 -0.74
N SER A 41 1.92 7.87 -1.04
CA SER A 41 3.09 8.21 -0.21
C SER A 41 3.32 9.72 -0.15
N THR A 42 3.68 10.21 1.03
CA THR A 42 4.04 11.62 1.24
C THR A 42 5.56 11.79 1.24
N LEU A 43 6.02 12.88 0.63
CA LEU A 43 7.42 13.31 0.64
C LEU A 43 7.54 14.61 1.41
N SER A 44 7.23 14.60 2.71
CA SER A 44 7.16 15.81 3.54
C SER A 44 8.54 16.45 3.79
N THR A 45 8.99 17.26 2.83
CA THR A 45 10.25 18.00 2.88
C THR A 45 10.16 19.26 2.02
N ASN A 46 10.98 20.26 2.33
CA ASN A 46 11.15 21.46 1.50
C ASN A 46 12.19 21.27 0.38
N THR A 47 12.93 20.16 0.37
CA THR A 47 14.01 19.91 -0.60
C THR A 47 13.54 19.13 -1.83
N ILE A 48 12.47 18.36 -1.72
CA ILE A 48 11.90 17.57 -2.81
C ILE A 48 10.54 18.16 -3.17
N VAL A 49 10.44 18.68 -4.40
CA VAL A 49 9.23 19.36 -4.88
C VAL A 49 8.20 18.36 -5.41
N PHE A 50 8.65 17.31 -6.09
CA PHE A 50 7.80 16.25 -6.62
C PHE A 50 8.50 14.89 -6.55
N GLY A 51 7.71 13.84 -6.36
CA GLY A 51 8.13 12.45 -6.50
C GLY A 51 6.88 11.59 -6.69
N GLY A 52 7.04 10.46 -7.37
CA GLY A 52 5.94 9.58 -7.71
C GLY A 52 6.43 8.17 -7.98
N PHE A 53 5.48 7.25 -8.05
CA PHE A 53 5.68 5.84 -8.32
C PHE A 53 4.49 5.35 -9.14
N GLY A 54 4.66 4.24 -9.87
CA GLY A 54 3.57 3.63 -10.62
C GLY A 54 2.49 3.01 -9.71
N PRO A 55 1.31 2.66 -10.23
CA PRO A 55 0.35 1.83 -9.52
C PRO A 55 0.97 0.52 -9.04
N VAL A 56 0.45 -0.03 -7.93
CA VAL A 56 0.89 -1.32 -7.39
C VAL A 56 0.00 -2.49 -7.82
N VAL A 57 -1.08 -2.18 -8.56
CA VAL A 57 -2.06 -3.10 -9.14
C VAL A 57 -2.56 -2.51 -10.46
N ASP A 58 -2.98 -3.36 -11.40
CA ASP A 58 -3.34 -2.96 -12.77
C ASP A 58 -4.51 -1.97 -12.82
N ASP A 59 -5.50 -2.12 -11.93
CA ASP A 59 -6.69 -1.26 -11.81
C ASP A 59 -6.49 -0.09 -10.82
N GLY A 60 -5.24 0.24 -10.48
CA GLY A 60 -4.92 1.17 -9.40
C GLY A 60 -4.28 2.50 -9.82
N PHE A 61 -4.01 3.32 -8.80
CA PHE A 61 -3.31 4.59 -8.88
C PHE A 61 -2.11 4.61 -7.94
N GLY A 62 -0.98 5.15 -8.43
CA GLY A 62 0.16 5.55 -7.61
C GLY A 62 0.12 7.04 -7.34
N ILE A 63 0.08 7.46 -6.07
CA ILE A 63 -0.09 8.86 -5.68
C ILE A 63 1.05 9.29 -4.76
N GLY A 64 2.03 10.00 -5.31
CA GLY A 64 3.05 10.70 -4.54
C GLY A 64 2.62 12.15 -4.28
N TYR A 65 2.68 12.62 -3.04
CA TYR A 65 2.27 13.99 -2.71
C TYR A 65 3.21 14.70 -1.72
N ASN A 66 3.18 16.03 -1.75
CA ASN A 66 3.88 16.89 -0.79
C ASN A 66 2.90 17.98 -0.31
N VAL A 67 2.89 18.19 1.00
CA VAL A 67 2.13 19.25 1.66
C VAL A 67 3.12 20.19 2.34
N SER A 68 3.05 21.47 1.98
CA SER A 68 3.80 22.56 2.59
C SER A 68 2.83 23.55 3.25
N SER A 69 3.36 24.55 3.96
CA SER A 69 2.53 25.56 4.64
C SER A 69 1.65 26.39 3.71
N SER A 70 1.96 26.47 2.41
CA SER A 70 1.24 27.33 1.46
C SER A 70 0.74 26.59 0.21
N ARG A 71 1.13 25.32 0.01
CA ARG A 71 0.86 24.57 -1.23
C ARG A 71 0.74 23.08 -0.97
N LEU A 72 -0.04 22.41 -1.81
CA LEU A 72 -0.11 20.96 -1.94
C LEU A 72 0.10 20.59 -3.41
N GLY A 73 0.92 19.57 -3.66
CA GLY A 73 1.14 19.01 -5.00
C GLY A 73 1.06 17.49 -4.96
N ALA A 74 0.58 16.89 -6.06
CA ALA A 74 0.47 15.44 -6.22
C ALA A 74 0.90 15.02 -7.63
N VAL A 75 1.63 13.90 -7.70
CA VAL A 75 1.92 13.14 -8.92
C VAL A 75 1.04 11.91 -8.90
N ILE A 76 0.14 11.79 -9.87
CA ILE A 76 -0.82 10.69 -10.00
C ILE A 76 -0.46 9.88 -11.24
N THR A 77 -0.25 8.58 -11.06
CA THR A 77 0.06 7.64 -12.14
C THR A 77 -1.04 6.58 -12.25
N SER A 78 -1.29 6.10 -13.47
CA SER A 78 -2.17 4.97 -13.77
C SER A 78 -1.61 4.18 -14.96
N HIS A 79 -2.07 2.96 -15.14
CA HIS A 79 -1.92 2.26 -16.42
C HIS A 79 -2.86 2.87 -17.48
N LYS A 80 -2.61 2.56 -18.75
CA LYS A 80 -3.44 3.00 -19.89
C LYS A 80 -4.70 2.16 -20.02
#